data_AF-A0AAW8EZ86-F1
#
_entry.id   AF-A0AAW8EZ86-F1
#
_cell.length_a   1.000
_cell.length_b   1.000
_cell.length_c   1.000
_cell.angle_alpha   90.00
_cell.angle_beta   90.00
_cell.angle_gamma   90.00
#
_symmetry.space_group_name_H-M   'P 1'
#
loop_
_entity.id
_entity.type
_entity.pdbx_description
1 polymer ?
#
loop_
_entity_poly.entity_id
_entity_poly.type
_entity_poly.pdbx_seq_one_letter_code
_entity_poly.pdbx_strand_id
1 'polypeptide(L)'
;MHRTKDQQIKHVVDGLALGVLANGVRAVTSSKMSLESGFNYAWRRWAHASEFPSIKGHNPGNLFWIGMGKSERRRGARVAWASERWAQPYLTLDGWDVEETLELHADEVETEDWIELGRLFIERFKEDEIIWAETA
;
A
#
# COMPACT_ATOMS: atom_id res chain seq x y z
N MET A 1 -13.62 15.46 12.03
CA MET A 1 -13.40 14.22 12.82
C MET A 1 -12.02 13.68 12.46
N HIS A 2 -11.15 13.38 13.41
CA HIS A 2 -9.89 12.70 13.10
C HIS A 2 -10.12 11.20 12.89
N ARG A 3 -9.55 10.62 11.83
CA ARG A 3 -9.55 9.17 11.60
C ARG A 3 -8.94 8.45 12.80
N THR A 4 -9.55 7.36 13.22
CA THR A 4 -8.95 6.46 14.23
C THR A 4 -7.67 5.84 13.70
N LYS A 5 -6.84 5.29 14.59
CA LYS A 5 -5.62 4.58 14.20
C LYS A 5 -5.87 3.47 13.16
N ASP A 6 -6.92 2.67 13.36
CA ASP A 6 -7.26 1.58 12.43
C ASP A 6 -7.74 2.11 11.08
N GLN A 7 -8.48 3.23 11.06
CA GLN A 7 -8.87 3.92 9.83
C GLN A 7 -7.66 4.49 9.07
N GLN A 8 -6.69 5.10 9.77
CA GLN A 8 -5.45 5.59 9.15
C GLN A 8 -4.63 4.42 8.58
N ILE A 9 -4.47 3.33 9.34
CA ILE A 9 -3.76 2.14 8.87
C ILE A 9 -4.45 1.55 7.64
N LYS A 10 -5.79 1.44 7.65
CA LYS A 10 -6.55 0.98 6.48
C LYS A 10 -6.25 1.88 5.29
N HIS A 11 -6.44 3.18 5.44
CA HIS A 11 -6.29 4.13 4.35
C HIS A 11 -4.88 4.07 3.73
N VAL A 12 -3.83 4.05 4.55
CA VAL A 12 -2.44 3.93 4.05
C VAL A 12 -2.14 2.57 3.41
N VAL A 13 -2.66 1.47 3.96
CA VAL A 13 -2.48 0.13 3.37
C VAL A 13 -3.15 0.03 2.01
N ASP A 14 -4.35 0.61 1.89
CA ASP A 14 -5.12 0.63 0.66
C ASP A 14 -4.45 1.55 -0.38
N GLY A 15 -4.06 2.77 0.00
CA GLY A 15 -3.36 3.72 -0.86
C GLY A 15 -2.00 3.22 -1.34
N LEU A 16 -1.22 2.56 -0.47
CA LEU A 16 0.02 1.91 -0.89
C LEU A 16 -0.22 0.75 -1.88
N ALA A 17 -1.27 -0.05 -1.67
CA ALA A 17 -1.61 -1.13 -2.61
C ALA A 17 -1.87 -0.59 -4.02
N LEU A 18 -2.66 0.48 -4.10
CA LEU A 18 -2.97 1.17 -5.35
C LEU A 18 -1.73 1.81 -5.96
N GLY A 19 -0.90 2.47 -5.16
CA GLY A 19 0.37 3.03 -5.62
C GLY A 19 1.30 1.98 -6.21
N VAL A 20 1.39 0.79 -5.60
CA VAL A 20 2.20 -0.33 -6.12
C VAL A 20 1.64 -0.81 -7.47
N LEU A 21 0.33 -0.99 -7.58
CA LEU A 21 -0.32 -1.37 -8.84
C LEU A 21 -0.10 -0.33 -9.94
N ALA A 22 -0.21 0.96 -9.63
CA ALA A 22 -0.01 2.05 -10.57
C ALA A 22 1.44 2.16 -11.07
N ASN A 23 2.42 1.68 -10.28
CA ASN A 23 3.82 1.54 -10.72
C ASN A 23 4.05 0.28 -11.58
N GLY A 24 2.98 -0.43 -12.00
CA GLY A 24 3.10 -1.63 -12.83
C GLY A 24 3.64 -2.85 -12.09
N VAL A 25 3.57 -2.87 -10.75
CA VAL A 25 4.00 -4.01 -9.95
C VAL A 25 2.80 -4.87 -9.59
N ARG A 26 2.83 -6.14 -10.02
CA ARG A 26 1.80 -7.13 -9.73
C ARG A 26 1.94 -7.71 -8.33
N ALA A 27 3.16 -7.90 -7.85
CA ALA A 27 3.42 -8.47 -6.54
C ALA A 27 4.85 -8.18 -6.04
N VAL A 28 5.05 -8.23 -4.72
CA VAL A 28 6.37 -8.20 -4.07
C VAL A 28 6.52 -9.39 -3.12
N THR A 29 7.75 -9.68 -2.68
CA THR A 29 8.02 -10.77 -1.75
C THR A 29 7.10 -10.76 -0.52
N SER A 30 6.70 -11.94 -0.06
CA SER A 30 5.91 -12.12 1.18
C SER A 30 6.77 -12.07 2.46
N SER A 31 8.09 -11.89 2.32
CA SER A 31 9.02 -11.75 3.44
C SER A 31 8.62 -10.57 4.32
N LYS A 32 8.16 -10.87 5.54
CA LYS A 32 7.81 -9.86 6.54
C LYS A 32 8.93 -8.83 6.73
N MET A 33 10.18 -9.27 6.84
CA MET A 33 11.32 -8.36 7.04
C MET A 33 11.52 -7.41 5.85
N SER A 34 11.40 -7.93 4.61
CA SER A 34 11.54 -7.09 3.41
C SER A 34 10.39 -6.07 3.33
N LEU A 35 9.15 -6.51 3.60
CA LEU A 35 7.95 -5.66 3.60
C LEU A 35 8.00 -4.55 4.66
N GLU A 36 8.32 -4.87 5.91
CA GLU A 36 8.43 -3.86 6.96
C GLU A 36 9.57 -2.88 6.68
N SER A 37 10.70 -3.37 6.16
CA SER A 37 11.85 -2.55 5.78
C SER A 37 11.53 -1.59 4.63
N GLY A 38 10.90 -2.11 3.56
CA GLY A 38 10.44 -1.32 2.41
C GLY A 38 9.45 -0.25 2.84
N PHE A 39 8.47 -0.60 3.66
CA PHE A 39 7.49 0.37 4.16
C PHE A 39 8.15 1.43 5.04
N ASN A 40 9.01 1.05 5.98
CA ASN A 40 9.73 2.01 6.83
C ASN A 40 10.68 2.92 6.01
N TYR A 41 11.24 2.44 4.90
CA TYR A 41 12.02 3.26 3.98
C TYR A 41 11.14 4.31 3.30
N ALA A 42 10.02 3.87 2.70
CA ALA A 42 9.08 4.74 1.99
C ALA A 42 8.44 5.76 2.93
N TRP A 43 7.93 5.32 4.08
CA TRP A 43 7.26 6.16 5.08
C TRP A 43 8.13 7.32 5.59
N ARG A 44 9.45 7.12 5.66
CA ARG A 44 10.38 8.19 6.09
C ARG A 44 10.68 9.23 5.01
N ARG A 45 10.43 8.90 3.74
CA ARG A 45 10.73 9.75 2.58
C ARG A 45 9.49 10.40 2.02
N TRP A 46 8.35 9.78 2.21
CA TRP A 46 7.08 10.26 1.71
C TRP A 46 6.64 11.53 2.45
N ALA A 47 6.36 12.60 1.69
CA ALA A 47 6.09 13.92 2.22
C ALA A 47 4.85 13.97 3.13
N HIS A 48 3.87 13.10 2.85
CA HIS A 48 2.55 13.10 3.50
C HIS A 48 2.46 12.18 4.72
N ALA A 49 3.56 11.58 5.15
CA ALA A 49 3.58 10.75 6.37
C ALA A 49 3.13 11.50 7.64
N SER A 50 3.24 12.84 7.67
CA SER A 50 2.73 13.68 8.76
C SER A 50 1.21 13.76 8.84
N GLU A 51 0.49 13.47 7.76
CA GLU A 51 -0.98 13.48 7.73
C GLU A 51 -1.59 12.29 8.48
N PHE A 52 -0.77 11.28 8.78
CA PHE A 52 -1.17 10.07 9.49
C PHE A 52 -0.46 9.95 10.86
N PRO A 53 -0.77 10.84 11.82
CA PRO A 53 -0.05 10.92 13.09
C PRO A 53 -0.21 9.67 13.96
N SER A 54 -1.25 8.84 13.77
CA SER A 54 -1.44 7.61 14.55
C SER A 54 -0.52 6.46 14.10
N ILE A 55 0.12 6.61 12.94
CA ILE A 55 1.12 5.68 12.40
C ILE A 55 2.53 6.19 12.75
N LYS A 56 2.72 7.52 12.70
CA LYS A 56 3.95 8.20 13.10
C LYS A 56 4.30 7.87 14.56
N GLY A 57 5.52 7.38 14.79
CA GLY A 57 6.03 7.05 16.14
C GLY A 57 5.76 5.62 16.64
N HIS A 58 5.03 4.78 15.89
CA HIS A 58 4.61 3.44 16.34
C HIS A 58 4.99 2.32 15.37
N ASN A 59 6.30 2.06 15.18
CA ASN A 59 6.84 1.03 14.27
C ASN A 59 5.98 0.86 12.99
N PRO A 60 6.03 1.83 12.06
CA PRO A 60 5.13 1.90 10.90
C PRO A 60 5.10 0.61 10.08
N GLY A 61 6.26 -0.02 9.87
CA GLY A 61 6.36 -1.31 9.18
C GLY A 61 5.51 -2.41 9.82
N ASN A 62 5.55 -2.57 11.14
CA ASN A 62 4.74 -3.58 11.82
C ASN A 62 3.24 -3.26 11.75
N LEU A 63 2.85 -1.97 11.82
CA LEU A 63 1.46 -1.57 11.63
C LEU A 63 0.97 -1.86 10.20
N PHE A 64 1.82 -1.58 9.21
CA PHE A 64 1.58 -1.94 7.81
C PHE A 64 1.39 -3.45 7.66
N TRP A 65 2.31 -4.27 8.16
CA TRP A 65 2.22 -5.73 8.10
C TRP A 65 0.91 -6.26 8.70
N ILE A 66 0.54 -5.78 9.89
CA ILE A 66 -0.73 -6.15 10.54
C ILE A 66 -1.93 -5.68 9.70
N GLY A 67 -1.87 -4.47 9.15
CA GLY A 67 -2.92 -3.92 8.31
C GLY A 67 -3.10 -4.70 7.00
N MET A 68 -1.99 -5.10 6.37
CA MET A 68 -1.94 -5.93 5.18
C MET A 68 -2.66 -7.27 5.42
N GLY A 69 -2.30 -7.98 6.50
CA GLY A 69 -2.93 -9.27 6.85
C GLY A 69 -4.41 -9.20 7.24
N LYS A 70 -4.95 -7.99 7.48
CA LYS A 70 -6.39 -7.77 7.72
C LYS A 70 -7.14 -7.33 6.46
N SER A 71 -6.45 -6.86 5.42
CA SER A 71 -7.04 -6.13 4.30
C SER A 71 -8.16 -6.90 3.60
N GLU A 72 -7.94 -8.18 3.28
CA GLU A 72 -8.92 -9.04 2.59
C GLU A 72 -10.22 -9.25 3.39
N ARG A 73 -10.13 -9.18 4.72
CA ARG A 73 -11.29 -9.39 5.62
C ARG A 73 -12.08 -8.10 5.87
N ARG A 74 -11.63 -6.96 5.35
CA ARG A 74 -12.32 -5.68 5.55
C ARG A 74 -13.55 -5.61 4.65
N ARG A 75 -14.70 -5.37 5.26
CA ARG A 75 -15.94 -5.11 4.52
C ARG A 75 -15.80 -3.85 3.66
N GLY A 76 -16.10 -3.95 2.36
CA GLY A 76 -16.05 -2.84 1.43
C GLY A 76 -14.63 -2.31 1.18
N ALA A 77 -13.60 -3.16 1.32
CA ALA A 77 -12.30 -2.86 0.74
C ALA A 77 -12.45 -2.74 -0.78
N ARG A 78 -11.80 -1.75 -1.39
CA ARG A 78 -11.72 -1.55 -2.85
C ARG A 78 -10.45 -2.16 -3.45
N VAL A 79 -9.47 -2.36 -2.58
CA VAL A 79 -8.18 -2.96 -2.85
C VAL A 79 -7.80 -3.77 -1.62
N ALA A 80 -7.11 -4.89 -1.82
CA ALA A 80 -6.62 -5.74 -0.74
C ALA A 80 -5.26 -6.34 -1.09
N TRP A 81 -4.63 -6.98 -0.11
CA TRP A 81 -3.36 -7.69 -0.26
C TRP A 81 -3.57 -9.18 -0.04
N ALA A 82 -3.41 -9.98 -1.09
CA ALA A 82 -3.25 -11.42 -0.96
C ALA A 82 -1.83 -11.69 -0.45
N SER A 83 -1.71 -12.55 0.56
CA SER A 83 -0.42 -12.84 1.22
C SER A 83 -0.11 -14.34 1.25
N GLU A 84 -0.24 -14.99 0.10
CA GLU A 84 0.13 -16.39 -0.08
C GLU A 84 1.63 -16.53 -0.31
N ARG A 85 2.05 -16.96 -1.51
CA ARG A 85 3.47 -17.04 -1.87
C ARG A 85 4.11 -15.66 -2.04
N TRP A 86 3.33 -14.71 -2.54
CA TRP A 86 3.72 -13.32 -2.77
C TRP A 86 2.75 -12.38 -2.05
N ALA A 87 3.22 -11.20 -1.68
CA ALA A 87 2.36 -10.11 -1.26
C ALA A 87 1.87 -9.39 -2.53
N GLN A 88 0.62 -9.67 -2.89
CA GLN A 88 0.01 -9.23 -4.14
C GLN A 88 -1.14 -8.26 -3.84
N PRO A 89 -1.00 -6.96 -4.18
CA PRO A 89 -2.14 -6.06 -4.18
C PRO A 89 -3.09 -6.43 -5.32
N TYR A 90 -4.39 -6.30 -5.10
CA TYR A 90 -5.41 -6.51 -6.12
C TYR A 90 -6.66 -5.67 -5.86
N LEU A 91 -7.33 -5.24 -6.93
CA LEU A 91 -8.63 -4.58 -6.87
C LEU A 91 -9.71 -5.61 -6.52
N THR A 92 -10.62 -5.23 -5.64
CA THR A 92 -11.77 -6.07 -5.26
C THR A 92 -13.06 -5.65 -5.98
N LEU A 93 -13.04 -4.52 -6.68
CA LEU A 93 -14.16 -4.01 -7.46
C LEU A 93 -14.07 -4.53 -8.89
N ASP A 94 -15.06 -5.31 -9.31
CA ASP A 94 -15.13 -5.81 -10.68
C ASP A 94 -15.36 -4.67 -11.67
N GLY A 95 -14.57 -4.64 -12.74
CA GLY A 95 -14.69 -3.67 -13.85
C GLY A 95 -14.10 -2.29 -13.58
N TRP A 96 -13.46 -2.09 -12.43
CA TRP A 96 -12.72 -0.87 -12.11
C TRP A 96 -11.24 -1.05 -12.43
N ASP A 97 -10.60 0.03 -12.89
CA ASP A 97 -9.15 0.07 -13.02
C ASP A 97 -8.46 0.75 -11.81
N VAL A 98 -7.13 0.76 -11.85
CA VAL A 98 -6.30 1.29 -10.76
C VAL A 98 -6.43 2.81 -10.66
N GLU A 99 -6.57 3.51 -11.79
CA GLU A 99 -6.68 4.97 -11.86
C GLU A 99 -8.00 5.43 -11.24
N GLU A 100 -9.13 4.86 -11.67
CA GLU A 100 -10.46 5.13 -11.11
C GLU A 100 -10.50 4.83 -9.60
N THR A 101 -9.84 3.76 -9.17
CA THR A 101 -9.80 3.38 -7.75
C THR A 101 -8.92 4.33 -6.93
N LEU A 102 -7.83 4.85 -7.51
CA LEU A 102 -6.98 5.88 -6.91
C LEU A 102 -7.73 7.20 -6.75
N GLU A 103 -8.39 7.68 -7.80
CA GLU A 103 -9.20 8.91 -7.74
C GLU A 103 -10.28 8.81 -6.65
N LEU A 104 -10.92 7.66 -6.53
CA LEU A 104 -11.91 7.42 -5.48
C LEU A 104 -11.31 7.26 -4.07
N HIS A 105 -10.02 6.89 -3.99
CA HIS A 105 -9.29 6.76 -2.74
C HIS A 105 -8.69 8.08 -2.26
N ALA A 106 -8.28 8.94 -3.20
CA ALA A 106 -7.74 10.26 -2.92
C ALA A 106 -8.73 11.05 -2.05
N ASP A 107 -8.19 11.66 -0.99
CA ASP A 107 -8.96 12.47 -0.03
C ASP A 107 -8.06 13.63 0.40
N GLU A 108 -7.34 13.51 1.51
CA GLU A 108 -6.35 14.53 1.92
C GLU A 108 -5.00 14.40 1.19
N VAL A 109 -4.78 13.25 0.55
CA VAL A 109 -3.58 12.93 -0.24
C VAL A 109 -4.00 12.64 -1.67
N GLU A 110 -3.35 13.31 -2.62
CA GLU A 110 -3.64 13.22 -4.05
C GLU A 110 -3.18 11.88 -4.65
N THR A 111 -3.72 11.55 -5.82
CA THR A 111 -3.41 10.30 -6.53
C THR A 111 -1.90 10.11 -6.76
N GLU A 112 -1.22 11.14 -7.25
CA GLU A 112 0.22 11.12 -7.56
C GLU A 112 1.08 10.85 -6.33
N ASP A 113 0.64 11.32 -5.16
CA ASP A 113 1.33 11.10 -3.91
C ASP A 113 1.22 9.65 -3.43
N TRP A 114 0.09 8.98 -3.68
CA TRP A 114 -0.05 7.55 -3.44
C TRP A 114 0.82 6.72 -4.39
N ILE A 115 0.89 7.13 -5.66
CA ILE A 115 1.80 6.53 -6.64
C ILE A 115 3.25 6.69 -6.20
N GLU A 116 3.63 7.86 -5.68
CA GLU A 116 4.98 8.08 -5.12
C GLU A 116 5.25 7.15 -3.93
N LEU A 117 4.31 6.99 -3.01
CA LEU A 117 4.47 6.07 -1.88
C LEU A 117 4.72 4.63 -2.36
N GLY A 118 3.98 4.18 -3.38
CA GLY A 118 4.19 2.91 -4.05
C GLY A 118 5.59 2.79 -4.65
N ARG A 119 6.02 3.80 -5.40
CA ARG A 119 7.36 3.87 -6.02
C ARG A 119 8.47 3.76 -4.98
N LEU A 120 8.38 4.56 -3.91
CA LEU A 120 9.34 4.55 -2.80
C LEU A 120 9.36 3.20 -2.07
N PHE A 121 8.21 2.53 -1.95
CA PHE A 121 8.13 1.21 -1.35
C PHE A 121 8.87 0.18 -2.19
N ILE A 122 8.61 0.13 -3.50
CA ILE A 122 9.20 -0.87 -4.40
C ILE A 122 10.71 -0.68 -4.62
N GLU A 123 11.23 0.55 -4.50
CA GLU A 123 12.68 0.87 -4.61
C GLU A 123 13.58 0.02 -3.71
N ARG A 124 13.06 -0.48 -2.58
CA ARG A 124 13.88 -1.19 -1.60
C ARG A 124 14.05 -2.67 -1.91
N PHE A 125 13.19 -3.23 -2.75
CA PHE A 125 13.18 -4.64 -3.10
C PHE A 125 14.20 -4.93 -4.20
N LYS A 126 14.77 -6.13 -4.17
CA LYS A 126 15.59 -6.63 -5.27
C LYS A 126 14.72 -6.99 -6.47
N GLU A 127 15.35 -7.13 -7.63
CA GLU A 127 14.66 -7.53 -8.86
C GLU A 127 13.95 -8.89 -8.72
N ASP A 128 14.56 -9.84 -8.02
CA ASP A 128 13.97 -11.16 -7.72
C ASP A 128 12.91 -11.14 -6.60
N GLU A 129 12.71 -9.98 -5.97
CA GLU A 129 11.67 -9.74 -4.95
C GLU A 129 10.46 -8.96 -5.52
N ILE A 130 10.42 -8.69 -6.83
CA ILE A 130 9.33 -7.98 -7.52
C ILE A 130 8.84 -8.81 -8.70
N ILE A 131 7.51 -8.84 -8.88
CA ILE A 131 6.87 -9.30 -10.10
C ILE A 131 6.22 -8.11 -10.76
N TRP A 132 6.74 -7.72 -11.93
CA TRP A 132 6.14 -6.69 -12.78
C TRP A 132 4.90 -7.22 -13.49
N ALA A 133 3.94 -6.34 -13.77
CA ALA A 133 2.84 -6.62 -14.66
C ALA A 133 3.39 -6.80 -16.08
N GLU A 134 2.87 -7.77 -16.83
CA GLU A 134 3.20 -7.91 -18.24
C GLU A 134 2.69 -6.67 -18.97
N THR A 135 3.56 -6.05 -19.78
CA THR A 135 3.14 -4.96 -20.66
C THR A 135 2.20 -5.58 -21.70
N ALA A 136 0.92 -5.21 -21.65
CA ALA A 136 -0.06 -5.60 -22.66
C ALA A 136 0.29 -5.00 -24.03
#